data_AF-A0A957AMM9-F1
#
_entry.id   AF-A0A957AMM9-F1
#
_cell.length_a   1.000
_cell.length_b   1.000
_cell.length_c   1.000
_cell.angle_alpha   90.00
_cell.angle_beta   90.00
_cell.angle_gamma   90.00
#
_symmetry.space_group_name_H-M   'P 1'
#
loop_
_entity.id
_entity.type
_entity.pdbx_description
1 polymer ?
#
loop_
_entity_poly.entity_id
_entity_poly.type
_entity_poly.pdbx_seq_one_letter_code
_entity_poly.pdbx_strand_id
1 'polypeptide(L)'
;MPIWDQYVHLLVLALDGLADVFHSAGVAIIAFTIIVKTLMLPLTVKSIRSSKAMQDLQPKIKELQKKHGSDRQRISQETMALYQQYQVNPMAGCLP
;
A
#
# COMPACT_ATOMS: atom_id res chain seq x y z
N MET A 1 -3.85 0.61 29.98
CA MET A 1 -3.99 1.55 28.85
C MET A 1 -5.38 1.36 28.25
N PRO A 2 -6.34 2.24 28.55
CA PRO A 2 -7.77 1.99 28.32
C PRO A 2 -8.18 1.87 26.85
N ILE A 3 -7.40 2.45 25.93
CA ILE A 3 -7.68 2.40 24.49
C ILE A 3 -7.44 1.00 23.90
N TRP A 4 -6.41 0.29 24.37
CA TRP A 4 -6.06 -1.04 23.85
C TRP A 4 -7.11 -2.10 24.21
N ASP A 5 -7.68 -1.99 25.40
CA ASP A 5 -8.70 -2.93 25.90
C ASP A 5 -10.00 -2.84 25.08
N GLN A 6 -10.44 -1.62 24.75
CA GLN A 6 -11.59 -1.35 23.89
C GLN A 6 -11.43 -1.99 22.50
N TYR A 7 -10.25 -1.89 21.90
CA TYR A 7 -9.97 -2.48 20.58
C TYR A 7 -9.99 -4.01 20.62
N VAL A 8 -9.38 -4.60 21.66
CA VAL A 8 -9.32 -6.05 21.82
C VAL A 8 -10.72 -6.62 22.04
N HIS A 9 -11.55 -6.01 22.88
CA HIS A 9 -12.93 -6.45 23.10
C HIS A 9 -13.79 -6.39 21.84
N LEU A 10 -13.64 -5.35 21.01
CA LEU A 10 -14.34 -5.24 19.73
C LEU A 10 -13.90 -6.35 18.76
N LEU A 11 -12.60 -6.66 18.74
CA LEU A 11 -12.03 -7.71 17.90
C LEU A 11 -12.47 -9.10 18.34
N VAL A 12 -12.49 -9.37 19.64
CA VAL A 12 -12.95 -10.63 20.22
C VAL A 12 -14.44 -10.84 19.95
N LEU A 13 -15.27 -9.81 20.09
CA LEU A 13 -16.71 -9.91 19.78
C LEU A 13 -16.97 -10.22 18.30
N ALA A 14 -16.16 -9.67 17.39
CA ALA A 14 -16.23 -10.00 15.96
C ALA A 14 -15.74 -11.43 15.66
N LEU A 15 -14.72 -11.91 16.39
CA LEU A 15 -14.18 -13.26 16.27
C LEU A 15 -15.10 -14.33 16.85
N ASP A 16 -15.72 -14.10 18.00
CA ASP A 16 -16.66 -15.03 18.61
C ASP A 16 -17.93 -15.20 17.76
N GLY A 17 -18.45 -14.10 17.18
CA GLY A 17 -19.56 -14.18 16.22
C GLY A 17 -19.22 -14.96 14.94
N LEU A 18 -17.96 -14.95 14.52
CA LEU A 18 -17.46 -15.81 13.44
C LEU A 18 -17.21 -17.25 13.90
N ALA A 19 -16.74 -17.45 15.14
CA ALA A 19 -16.46 -18.76 15.70
C ALA A 19 -17.73 -19.59 15.92
N ASP A 20 -18.85 -18.97 16.31
CA ASP A 20 -20.15 -19.63 16.45
C ASP A 20 -20.69 -20.17 15.11
N VAL A 21 -20.38 -19.49 14.00
CA VAL A 21 -20.79 -19.96 12.66
C VAL A 21 -19.98 -21.18 12.21
N PHE A 22 -18.69 -21.24 12.56
CA PHE A 22 -17.77 -22.29 12.09
C PHE A 22 -17.52 -23.41 13.11
N HIS A 23 -18.00 -23.29 14.35
CA HIS A 23 -17.77 -24.21 15.48
C HIS A 23 -16.29 -24.56 15.72
N SER A 24 -15.36 -23.77 15.18
CA SER A 24 -13.93 -24.00 15.24
C SER A 24 -13.19 -22.66 15.15
N ALA A 25 -12.51 -22.30 16.24
CA ALA A 25 -11.75 -21.05 16.35
C ALA A 25 -10.64 -20.95 15.28
N GLY A 26 -10.04 -22.08 14.87
CA GLY A 26 -9.01 -22.10 13.83
C GLY A 26 -9.57 -21.76 12.44
N VAL A 27 -10.75 -22.30 12.11
CA VAL A 27 -11.39 -22.05 10.81
C VAL A 27 -11.88 -20.60 10.69
N ALA A 28 -12.39 -20.03 11.79
CA ALA A 28 -12.81 -18.62 11.84
C ALA A 28 -11.66 -17.66 11.50
N ILE A 29 -10.47 -17.87 12.07
CA ILE A 29 -9.28 -17.06 11.78
C ILE A 29 -8.86 -17.20 10.31
N ILE A 30 -8.83 -18.42 9.78
CA ILE A 30 -8.45 -18.67 8.37
C ILE A 30 -9.44 -17.96 7.43
N ALA A 31 -10.75 -18.09 7.68
CA ALA A 31 -11.80 -17.46 6.89
C ALA A 31 -11.70 -15.93 6.94
N PHE A 32 -11.50 -15.34 8.12
CA PHE A 32 -11.26 -13.91 8.29
C PHE A 32 -10.07 -13.43 7.47
N THR A 33 -8.96 -14.17 7.53
CA THR A 33 -7.74 -13.85 6.76
C THR A 33 -8.00 -13.88 5.25
N ILE A 34 -8.75 -14.87 4.76
CA ILE A 34 -9.12 -14.96 3.34
C ILE A 34 -10.03 -13.81 2.91
N ILE A 35 -11.00 -13.41 3.73
CA ILE A 35 -11.91 -12.29 3.43
C ILE A 35 -11.12 -10.99 3.34
N VAL A 36 -10.31 -10.69 4.36
CA VAL A 36 -9.48 -9.47 4.39
C VAL A 36 -8.52 -9.45 3.20
N LYS A 37 -7.87 -10.58 2.91
CA LYS A 37 -6.94 -10.68 1.78
C LYS A 37 -7.68 -10.49 0.45
N THR A 38 -8.84 -11.10 0.27
CA THR A 38 -9.69 -10.94 -0.94
C THR A 38 -10.11 -9.49 -1.15
N LEU A 39 -10.45 -8.77 -0.07
CA LEU A 39 -10.79 -7.35 -0.12
C LEU A 39 -9.57 -6.45 -0.38
N MET A 40 -8.38 -6.82 0.11
CA MET A 40 -7.13 -6.09 -0.16
C MET A 40 -6.53 -6.40 -1.54
N LEU A 41 -6.75 -7.58 -2.13
CA LEU A 41 -6.23 -7.93 -3.46
C LEU A 41 -6.47 -6.85 -4.54
N PRO A 42 -7.68 -6.29 -4.73
CA PRO A 42 -7.89 -5.22 -5.71
C PRO A 42 -7.12 -3.94 -5.38
N LEU A 43 -6.88 -3.65 -4.10
CA LEU A 43 -6.07 -2.52 -3.66
C LEU A 43 -4.59 -2.77 -3.99
N THR A 44 -4.07 -3.94 -3.61
CA THR A 44 -2.68 -4.35 -3.86
C THR A 44 -2.36 -4.38 -5.36
N VAL A 45 -3.27 -4.83 -6.23
CA VAL A 45 -3.08 -4.79 -7.69
C VAL A 45 -2.92 -3.34 -8.20
N LYS A 46 -3.68 -2.39 -7.65
CA LYS A 46 -3.53 -0.97 -8.00
C LYS A 46 -2.19 -0.42 -7.50
N SER A 47 -1.78 -0.77 -6.28
CA SER A 47 -0.48 -0.38 -5.72
C SER A 47 0.69 -0.93 -6.55
N ILE A 48 0.63 -2.20 -6.96
CA ILE A 48 1.66 -2.83 -7.81
C ILE A 48 1.77 -2.13 -9.18
N ARG A 49 0.64 -1.79 -9.81
CA ARG A 49 0.64 -1.07 -11.09
C ARG A 49 1.34 0.29 -10.97
N SER A 50 1.07 1.04 -9.89
CA SER A 50 1.72 2.33 -9.64
C SER A 50 3.22 2.17 -9.39
N SER A 51 3.62 1.16 -8.63
CA SER A 51 5.03 0.87 -8.36
C SER A 51 5.80 0.48 -9.62
N LYS A 52 5.19 -0.25 -10.56
CA LYS A 52 5.82 -0.58 -11.85
C LYS A 52 6.03 0.66 -12.72
N ALA A 53 5.04 1.55 -12.80
CA ALA A 53 5.17 2.80 -13.54
C ALA A 53 6.30 3.70 -12.99
N MET A 54 6.55 3.67 -11.67
CA MET A 54 7.72 4.35 -11.08
C MET A 54 9.06 3.70 -11.48
N GLN A 55 9.12 2.37 -11.57
CA GLN A 55 10.33 1.67 -12.01
C GLN A 55 10.68 2.02 -13.46
N ASP A 56 9.67 2.13 -14.33
CA ASP A 56 9.86 2.55 -15.73
C ASP A 56 10.35 4.00 -15.86
N LEU A 57 10.10 4.84 -14.85
CA LEU A 57 10.58 6.24 -14.79
C LEU A 57 11.98 6.40 -14.20
N GLN A 58 12.46 5.44 -13.38
CA GLN A 58 13.82 5.47 -12.83
C GLN A 58 14.92 5.74 -13.87
N PRO A 59 14.95 5.12 -15.07
CA PRO A 59 16.00 5.41 -16.05
C PRO A 59 16.01 6.87 -16.50
N LYS A 60 14.84 7.48 -16.71
CA LYS A 60 14.72 8.89 -17.11
C LYS A 60 15.16 9.84 -15.99
N ILE A 61 14.85 9.49 -14.74
CA ILE A 61 15.32 10.22 -13.57
C ILE A 61 16.85 10.14 -13.45
N LYS A 62 17.45 8.98 -13.76
CA LYS A 62 18.92 8.83 -13.79
C LYS A 62 19.57 9.66 -14.91
N GLU A 63 18.93 9.79 -16.07
CA GLU A 63 19.40 10.68 -17.14
C GLU A 63 19.33 12.16 -16.74
N LEU A 64 18.24 12.58 -16.09
CA LEU A 64 18.10 13.92 -15.51
C LEU A 64 19.20 14.22 -14.49
N GLN A 65 19.47 13.27 -13.59
CA GLN A 65 20.55 13.38 -12.60
C GLN A 65 21.93 13.49 -13.25
N LYS A 66 22.18 12.77 -14.36
CA LYS A 66 23.44 12.87 -15.11
C LYS A 66 23.58 14.21 -15.84
N LYS A 67 22.50 14.75 -16.39
CA LYS A 67 22.50 16.03 -17.12
C LYS A 67 22.62 17.25 -16.19
N HIS A 68 22.01 17.20 -15.01
CA HIS A 68 21.88 18.35 -14.11
C HIS A 68 22.66 18.20 -12.79
N GLY A 69 23.64 17.30 -12.70
CA GLY A 69 24.30 16.84 -11.47
C GLY A 69 24.75 17.87 -10.44
N SER A 70 24.95 19.15 -10.81
CA SER A 70 25.26 20.24 -9.87
C SER A 70 24.04 20.94 -9.26
N ASP A 71 22.88 20.95 -9.92
CA ASP A 71 21.67 21.68 -9.48
C ASP A 71 20.63 20.73 -8.87
N ARG A 72 20.81 20.36 -7.60
CA ARG A 72 19.85 19.50 -6.88
C ARG A 72 18.42 20.07 -6.84
N GLN A 73 18.28 21.39 -6.81
CA GLN A 73 16.97 22.06 -6.86
C GLN A 73 16.26 21.83 -8.20
N ARG A 74 16.97 22.00 -9.33
CA ARG A 74 16.40 21.71 -10.65
C ARG A 74 16.08 20.24 -10.83
N ILE A 75 16.97 19.34 -10.38
CA ILE A 75 16.72 17.89 -10.42
C ILE A 75 15.41 17.55 -9.70
N SER A 76 15.17 18.11 -8.51
CA SER A 76 13.94 17.85 -7.75
C SER A 76 12.69 18.35 -8.48
N GLN A 77 12.75 19.57 -9.02
CA GLN A 77 11.64 20.17 -9.77
C GLN A 77 11.32 19.40 -11.06
N GLU A 78 12.33 19.03 -11.84
CA GLU A 78 12.16 18.29 -13.08
C GLU A 78 11.72 16.85 -12.82
N THR A 79 12.18 16.22 -11.74
CA THR A 79 11.70 14.90 -11.31
C THR A 79 10.22 14.94 -10.94
N MET A 80 9.77 15.97 -10.23
CA MET A 80 8.35 16.17 -9.91
C MET A 80 7.52 16.47 -11.16
N ALA A 81 8.02 17.29 -12.08
CA ALA A 81 7.35 17.55 -13.36
C ALA A 81 7.23 16.28 -14.21
N LEU A 82 8.26 15.42 -14.20
CA LEU A 82 8.24 14.12 -14.86
C LEU A 82 7.19 13.19 -14.25
N TYR A 83 7.08 13.11 -12.91
CA TYR A 83 6.03 12.33 -12.26
C TYR A 83 4.62 12.80 -12.63
N GLN A 84 4.41 14.12 -12.75
CA GLN A 84 3.14 14.70 -13.18
C GLN A 84 2.83 14.40 -14.66
N GLN A 85 3.82 14.51 -15.56
CA GLN A 85 3.65 14.19 -16.98
C GLN A 85 3.27 12.73 -17.21
N TYR A 86 3.86 11.80 -16.45
CA TYR A 86 3.57 10.37 -16.56
C TYR A 86 2.40 9.91 -15.67
N GLN A 87 1.71 10.84 -14.99
CA GLN A 87 0.59 10.58 -14.09
C GLN A 87 0.87 9.48 -13.04
N VAL A 88 2.12 9.38 -12.59
CA VAL A 88 2.50 8.37 -11.59
C VAL A 88 2.43 9.01 -10.22
N ASN A 89 1.60 8.45 -9.33
CA ASN A 89 1.43 8.98 -7.99
C ASN A 89 2.48 8.35 -7.05
N PRO A 90 3.51 9.09 -6.60
CA PRO A 90 4.55 8.56 -5.72
C PRO A 90 3.98 8.02 -4.41
N MET A 91 2.83 8.55 -3.97
CA MET A 91 2.14 8.08 -2.76
C MET A 91 1.36 6.77 -2.95
N ALA A 92 1.04 6.38 -4.18
CA ALA A 92 0.36 5.10 -4.43
C ALA A 92 1.31 3.89 -4.28
N GLY A 93 2.62 4.13 -4.17
CA GLY A 93 3.61 3.09 -3.85
C GLY A 93 3.83 2.85 -2.35
N CYS A 94 3.38 3.77 -1.47
CA CYS A 94 3.49 3.62 -0.01
C CYS A 94 2.19 3.17 0.67
N LEU A 95 1.12 2.92 -0.10
CA LEU A 95 0.00 2.08 0.34
C LEU A 95 0.26 0.62 -0.11
N PRO A 96 0.55 -0.31 0.82
CA PRO A 96 0.73 -1.73 0.50
C PRO A 96 -0.54 -2.37 -0.10
#